data_AF-A0A2V5Q9M7-F1
#
_entry.id   AF-A0A2V5Q9M7-F1
#
_cell.length_a   1.000
_cell.length_b   1.000
_cell.length_c   1.000
_cell.angle_alpha   90.00
_cell.angle_beta   90.00
_cell.angle_gamma   90.00
#
_symmetry.space_group_name_H-M   'P 1'
#
loop_
_entity.id
_entity.type
_entity.pdbx_description
1 polymer ?
#
loop_
_entity_poly.entity_id
_entity_poly.type
_entity_poly.pdbx_seq_one_letter_code
_entity_poly.pdbx_strand_id
1 'polypeptide(L)'
;MTSRPFQAAWFQDWWAYETLFHYYLWPWLHLFGYNILTNEAASLALWCATFLFTLLLTDLFFESYVVTSVIALVFTFLPFAFIYSFFAFHYEMAAPLCVASLYFLHVGFKTDSSFCLALGGIAAGLCLASSLLGQQYVLALLVFVVLCAVFDRKRLKQSFNWRRVLTVIYGFAAGAMPILAYIVFNRHEYAFHQSPYLNNFLQAVRGHPSPNDITYYLRHLWISFFTIPGPRLFFPDALPIPLPYYWLLLPGFVLALWQKRFEIALLAILPAVGVFISGGPFVEHRMLLAIPFWIILTAFTFAGLLTIKLSPALKILLLGVSAAILLSGLVPSVEYIYGKTTNPFSIGSFAQGPVAVSRFLRNVVAGKEHPNPPCLEHAPGRRTWLSTYSCMTMTTRGSCRFVAASLLS
;
A
#
# COMPACT_ATOMS: atom_id res chain seq x y z
N MET A 1 -31.15 -24.60 -15.71
CA MET A 1 -29.73 -24.76 -15.33
C MET A 1 -28.89 -24.47 -16.55
N THR A 2 -28.28 -23.30 -16.63
CA THR A 2 -27.43 -22.89 -17.76
C THR A 2 -26.06 -23.53 -17.60
N SER A 3 -25.56 -24.12 -18.69
CA SER A 3 -24.27 -24.78 -18.87
C SER A 3 -23.09 -23.81 -18.80
N ARG A 4 -22.98 -23.03 -17.73
CA ARG A 4 -21.78 -22.24 -17.45
C ARG A 4 -20.83 -23.11 -16.62
N PRO A 5 -19.58 -23.32 -17.06
CA PRO A 5 -18.58 -23.97 -16.21
C PRO A 5 -18.46 -23.20 -14.89
N PHE A 6 -18.12 -23.91 -13.82
CA PHE A 6 -17.88 -23.36 -12.47
C PHE A 6 -17.24 -21.97 -12.57
N GLN A 7 -18.03 -20.94 -12.31
CA GLN A 7 -17.56 -19.56 -12.32
C GLN A 7 -16.77 -19.40 -11.03
N ALA A 8 -15.44 -19.61 -11.09
CA ALA A 8 -14.53 -18.98 -10.13
C ALA A 8 -14.98 -17.51 -10.01
N ALA A 9 -14.93 -16.91 -8.83
CA ALA A 9 -15.52 -15.60 -8.51
C ALA A 9 -14.98 -14.45 -9.40
N TRP A 10 -15.41 -14.47 -10.65
CA TRP A 10 -15.14 -13.53 -11.72
C TRP A 10 -16.48 -12.85 -11.95
N PHE A 11 -16.60 -11.67 -11.37
CA PHE A 11 -17.43 -10.55 -11.81
C PHE A 11 -18.93 -10.53 -11.50
N GLN A 12 -19.28 -9.45 -10.81
CA GLN A 12 -20.20 -8.42 -11.30
C GLN A 12 -19.45 -7.09 -11.08
N ASP A 13 -19.06 -6.39 -12.15
CA ASP A 13 -18.34 -5.11 -12.19
C ASP A 13 -16.77 -5.06 -12.17
N TRP A 14 -16.31 -4.55 -13.31
CA TRP A 14 -15.11 -3.78 -13.68
C TRP A 14 -13.69 -4.23 -13.28
N TRP A 15 -13.39 -4.96 -12.19
CA TRP A 15 -11.99 -5.16 -11.75
C TRP A 15 -11.54 -6.63 -11.59
N ALA A 16 -10.93 -7.17 -12.64
CA ALA A 16 -10.32 -8.52 -12.71
C ALA A 16 -9.21 -8.79 -11.67
N TYR A 17 -8.73 -7.76 -10.98
CA TYR A 17 -7.59 -7.82 -10.07
C TYR A 17 -7.98 -8.17 -8.62
N GLU A 18 -9.27 -8.24 -8.28
CA GLU A 18 -9.73 -8.44 -6.89
C GLU A 18 -9.79 -9.91 -6.47
N THR A 19 -9.77 -10.84 -7.42
CA THR A 19 -10.05 -12.27 -7.17
C THR A 19 -9.07 -12.89 -6.16
N LEU A 20 -7.78 -12.57 -6.25
CA LEU A 20 -6.78 -13.12 -5.32
C LEU A 20 -6.97 -12.60 -3.89
N PHE A 21 -7.34 -11.33 -3.74
CA PHE A 21 -7.65 -10.75 -2.43
C PHE A 21 -8.88 -11.40 -1.79
N HIS A 22 -9.92 -11.69 -2.58
CA HIS A 22 -11.09 -12.41 -2.06
C HIS A 22 -10.77 -13.85 -1.64
N TYR A 23 -9.94 -14.57 -2.41
CA TYR A 23 -9.46 -15.90 -1.99
C TYR A 23 -8.66 -15.85 -0.69
N TYR A 24 -7.88 -14.78 -0.49
CA TYR A 24 -7.20 -14.54 0.78
C TYR A 24 -8.19 -14.26 1.92
N LEU A 25 -9.25 -13.49 1.66
CA LEU A 25 -10.22 -13.05 2.66
C LEU A 25 -11.19 -14.15 3.10
N TRP A 26 -11.58 -15.08 2.21
CA TRP A 26 -12.60 -16.10 2.52
C TRP A 26 -12.31 -16.96 3.75
N PRO A 27 -11.10 -17.49 3.97
CA PRO A 27 -10.80 -18.23 5.19
C PRO A 27 -11.04 -17.40 6.46
N TRP A 28 -10.69 -16.11 6.46
CA TRP A 28 -10.94 -15.22 7.59
C TRP A 28 -12.44 -15.06 7.86
N LEU A 29 -13.22 -14.78 6.81
CA LEU A 29 -14.67 -14.61 6.92
C LEU A 29 -15.37 -15.90 7.39
N HIS A 30 -14.90 -17.06 6.93
CA HIS A 30 -15.44 -18.35 7.38
C HIS A 30 -15.10 -18.66 8.84
N LEU A 31 -13.90 -18.32 9.30
CA LEU A 31 -13.44 -18.62 10.66
C LEU A 31 -13.97 -17.62 11.70
N PHE A 32 -14.01 -16.34 11.36
CA PHE A 32 -14.29 -15.24 12.31
C PHE A 32 -15.60 -14.50 12.00
N GLY A 33 -16.33 -14.92 10.97
CA GLY A 33 -17.62 -14.38 10.57
C GLY A 33 -17.52 -13.22 9.57
N TYR A 34 -18.62 -13.00 8.85
CA TYR A 34 -18.77 -11.98 7.83
C TYR A 34 -19.05 -10.61 8.46
N ASN A 35 -17.99 -9.95 8.91
CA ASN A 35 -18.08 -8.63 9.52
C ASN A 35 -16.84 -7.78 9.22
N ILE A 36 -16.97 -6.48 9.46
CA ILE A 36 -15.92 -5.48 9.20
C ILE A 36 -14.65 -5.75 10.00
N LEU A 37 -14.76 -6.16 11.26
CA LEU A 37 -13.60 -6.42 12.12
C LEU A 37 -12.75 -7.57 11.57
N THR A 38 -13.39 -8.61 11.03
CA THR A 38 -12.70 -9.70 10.35
C THR A 38 -11.95 -9.23 9.11
N ASN A 39 -12.53 -8.31 8.33
CA ASN A 39 -11.89 -7.74 7.15
C ASN A 39 -10.69 -6.85 7.52
N GLU A 40 -10.83 -6.01 8.54
CA GLU A 40 -9.74 -5.20 9.08
C GLU A 40 -8.62 -6.07 9.67
N ALA A 41 -8.95 -7.17 10.37
CA ALA A 41 -7.97 -8.10 10.91
C ALA A 41 -7.18 -8.82 9.81
N ALA A 42 -7.83 -9.24 8.72
CA ALA A 42 -7.16 -9.81 7.56
C ALA A 42 -6.21 -8.78 6.91
N SER A 43 -6.67 -7.55 6.76
CA SER A 43 -5.86 -6.46 6.18
C SER A 43 -4.65 -6.12 7.05
N LEU A 44 -4.84 -6.09 8.37
CA LEU A 44 -3.76 -5.93 9.34
C LEU A 44 -2.73 -7.06 9.20
N ALA A 45 -3.16 -8.31 8.98
CA ALA A 45 -2.24 -9.42 8.78
C ALA A 45 -1.38 -9.27 7.50
N LEU A 46 -1.94 -8.72 6.40
CA LEU A 46 -1.16 -8.37 5.21
C LEU A 46 -0.12 -7.28 5.51
N TRP A 47 -0.47 -6.28 6.31
CA TRP A 47 0.45 -5.23 6.71
C TRP A 47 1.51 -5.71 7.71
N CYS A 48 1.16 -6.61 8.63
CA CYS A 48 2.14 -7.30 9.47
C CYS A 48 3.14 -8.09 8.63
N ALA A 49 2.69 -8.79 7.58
CA ALA A 49 3.58 -9.47 6.65
C ALA A 49 4.48 -8.47 5.89
N THR A 50 3.92 -7.35 5.40
CA THR A 50 4.68 -6.29 4.74
C THR A 50 5.76 -5.72 5.67
N PHE A 51 5.39 -5.38 6.90
CA PHE A 51 6.27 -4.90 7.95
C PHE A 51 7.40 -5.91 8.23
N LEU A 52 7.05 -7.17 8.50
CA LEU A 52 8.01 -8.24 8.80
C LEU A 52 9.03 -8.41 7.68
N PHE A 53 8.59 -8.57 6.42
CA PHE A 53 9.51 -8.76 5.30
C PHE A 53 10.32 -7.50 4.98
N THR A 54 9.79 -6.30 5.24
CA THR A 54 10.56 -5.05 5.13
C THR A 54 11.69 -5.00 6.15
N LEU A 55 11.42 -5.40 7.40
CA LEU A 55 12.45 -5.49 8.44
C LEU A 55 13.46 -6.58 8.13
N LEU A 56 13.03 -7.75 7.66
CA LEU A 56 13.92 -8.83 7.25
C LEU A 56 14.83 -8.42 6.08
N LEU A 57 14.32 -7.65 5.11
CA LEU A 57 15.13 -7.06 4.04
C LEU A 57 16.13 -6.04 4.58
N THR A 58 15.69 -5.16 5.49
CA THR A 58 16.53 -4.14 6.12
C THR A 58 17.68 -4.81 6.88
N ASP A 59 17.36 -5.81 7.70
CA ASP A 59 18.35 -6.58 8.46
C ASP A 59 19.30 -7.34 7.53
N LEU A 60 18.78 -7.96 6.46
CA LEU A 60 19.59 -8.64 5.44
C LEU A 60 20.58 -7.72 4.72
N PHE A 61 20.27 -6.43 4.58
CA PHE A 61 21.14 -5.45 3.92
C PHE A 61 22.16 -4.82 4.85
N PHE A 62 21.80 -4.54 6.10
CA PHE A 62 22.61 -3.73 7.00
C PHE A 62 23.18 -4.50 8.20
N GLU A 63 22.62 -5.67 8.52
CA GLU A 63 23.04 -6.53 9.63
C GLU A 63 23.18 -5.74 10.96
N SER A 64 22.25 -4.81 11.19
CA SER A 64 22.32 -3.84 12.29
C SER A 64 20.97 -3.71 13.00
N TYR A 65 20.92 -4.23 14.23
CA TYR A 65 19.74 -4.12 15.11
C TYR A 65 19.27 -2.67 15.31
N VAL A 66 20.20 -1.71 15.38
CA VAL A 66 19.87 -0.29 15.57
C VAL A 66 19.11 0.26 14.37
N VAL A 67 19.63 0.00 13.16
CA VAL A 67 18.97 0.44 11.91
C VAL A 67 17.60 -0.22 11.81
N THR A 68 17.53 -1.53 11.99
CA THR A 68 16.26 -2.29 11.91
C THR A 68 15.23 -1.76 12.92
N SER A 69 15.63 -1.43 14.14
CA SER A 69 14.73 -0.91 15.20
C SER A 69 14.21 0.50 14.89
N VAL A 70 15.09 1.41 14.42
CA VAL A 70 14.69 2.77 14.02
C VAL A 70 13.69 2.69 12.87
N ILE A 71 13.93 1.80 11.92
CA ILE A 71 13.09 1.61 10.75
C ILE A 71 11.75 0.97 11.11
N ALA A 72 11.72 0.03 12.05
CA ALA A 72 10.48 -0.49 12.61
C ALA A 72 9.61 0.62 13.22
N LEU A 73 10.22 1.53 13.96
CA LEU A 73 9.52 2.68 14.55
C LEU A 73 8.94 3.60 13.46
N VAL A 74 9.74 3.96 12.46
CA VAL A 74 9.31 4.83 11.35
C VAL A 74 8.18 4.20 10.55
N PHE A 75 8.27 2.90 10.24
CA PHE A 75 7.22 2.18 9.51
C PHE A 75 5.90 2.23 10.28
N THR A 76 5.94 1.89 11.57
CA THR A 76 4.74 1.76 12.41
C THR A 76 3.93 3.06 12.49
N PHE A 77 4.64 4.19 12.56
CA PHE A 77 4.02 5.50 12.75
C PHE A 77 3.97 6.34 11.48
N LEU A 78 4.29 5.79 10.31
CA LEU A 78 4.06 6.49 9.05
C LEU A 78 2.55 6.57 8.79
N PRO A 79 1.91 7.76 8.73
CA PRO A 79 0.46 7.88 8.60
C PRO A 79 -0.09 7.14 7.38
N PHE A 80 0.67 7.17 6.29
CA PHE A 80 0.33 6.48 5.06
C PHE A 80 0.33 4.95 5.22
N ALA A 81 1.28 4.36 5.94
CA ALA A 81 1.27 2.92 6.22
C ALA A 81 0.15 2.54 7.20
N PHE A 82 -0.06 3.37 8.22
CA PHE A 82 -1.05 3.13 9.27
C PHE A 82 -2.47 3.06 8.70
N ILE A 83 -2.87 4.02 7.87
CA ILE A 83 -4.24 4.09 7.35
C ILE A 83 -4.58 2.87 6.49
N TYR A 84 -3.64 2.41 5.68
CA TYR A 84 -3.84 1.23 4.85
C TYR A 84 -3.83 -0.08 5.63
N SER A 85 -3.38 -0.09 6.88
CA SER A 85 -3.48 -1.28 7.73
C SER A 85 -4.93 -1.66 8.08
N PHE A 86 -5.90 -0.75 7.82
CA PHE A 86 -7.29 -0.91 8.24
C PHE A 86 -8.33 -0.56 7.15
N PHE A 87 -7.90 -0.27 5.91
CA PHE A 87 -8.86 0.10 4.85
C PHE A 87 -9.42 -1.11 4.07
N ALA A 88 -8.68 -2.22 4.02
CA ALA A 88 -9.09 -3.49 3.44
C ALA A 88 -9.40 -3.42 1.94
N PHE A 89 -8.39 -3.00 1.17
CA PHE A 89 -8.47 -2.84 -0.28
C PHE A 89 -7.55 -3.84 -1.01
N HIS A 90 -7.95 -4.32 -2.18
CA HIS A 90 -7.24 -5.40 -2.91
C HIS A 90 -5.78 -5.08 -3.26
N TYR A 91 -5.44 -3.81 -3.45
CA TYR A 91 -4.06 -3.39 -3.71
C TYR A 91 -3.12 -3.65 -2.52
N GLU A 92 -3.64 -3.84 -1.31
CA GLU A 92 -2.85 -4.13 -0.11
C GLU A 92 -2.11 -5.48 -0.22
N MET A 93 -2.63 -6.43 -1.01
CA MET A 93 -1.99 -7.74 -1.18
C MET A 93 -0.68 -7.67 -1.98
N ALA A 94 -0.49 -6.64 -2.80
CA ALA A 94 0.69 -6.50 -3.64
C ALA A 94 1.95 -6.18 -2.83
N ALA A 95 1.84 -5.32 -1.82
CA ALA A 95 2.96 -4.92 -0.97
C ALA A 95 3.64 -6.11 -0.27
N PRO A 96 2.93 -6.97 0.50
CA PRO A 96 3.55 -8.11 1.19
C PRO A 96 4.12 -9.13 0.21
N LEU A 97 3.44 -9.41 -0.90
CA LEU A 97 3.94 -10.32 -1.94
C LEU A 97 5.21 -9.80 -2.60
N CYS A 98 5.29 -8.49 -2.84
CA CYS A 98 6.47 -7.83 -3.40
C CYS A 98 7.67 -7.93 -2.45
N VAL A 99 7.51 -7.53 -1.18
CA VAL A 99 8.62 -7.56 -0.22
C VAL A 99 9.03 -8.99 0.13
N ALA A 100 8.08 -9.93 0.23
CA ALA A 100 8.37 -11.35 0.42
C ALA A 100 9.13 -11.94 -0.77
N SER A 101 8.69 -11.62 -2.00
CA SER A 101 9.37 -12.02 -3.22
C SER A 101 10.82 -11.53 -3.22
N LEU A 102 11.03 -10.23 -2.99
CA LEU A 102 12.37 -9.65 -3.01
C LEU A 102 13.26 -10.24 -1.91
N TYR A 103 12.73 -10.46 -0.71
CA TYR A 103 13.44 -11.13 0.38
C TYR A 103 13.90 -12.53 0.00
N PHE A 104 12.98 -13.37 -0.46
CA PHE A 104 13.29 -14.75 -0.84
C PHE A 104 14.23 -14.84 -2.04
N LEU A 105 14.15 -13.91 -3.00
CA LEU A 105 15.13 -13.80 -4.07
C LEU A 105 16.52 -13.47 -3.53
N HIS A 106 16.65 -12.47 -2.64
CA HIS A 106 17.95 -12.15 -2.04
C HIS A 106 18.53 -13.30 -1.23
N VAL A 107 17.72 -13.93 -0.36
CA VAL A 107 18.15 -15.08 0.42
C VAL A 107 18.53 -16.24 -0.50
N GLY A 108 17.68 -16.58 -1.47
CA GLY A 108 17.91 -17.69 -2.40
C GLY A 108 19.17 -17.53 -3.24
N PHE A 109 19.46 -16.33 -3.72
CA PHE A 109 20.72 -16.06 -4.43
C PHE A 109 21.94 -16.01 -3.49
N LYS A 110 21.79 -15.60 -2.23
CA LYS A 110 22.87 -15.57 -1.22
C LYS A 110 23.23 -16.98 -0.73
N THR A 111 22.25 -17.85 -0.53
CA THR A 111 22.43 -19.20 0.06
C THR A 111 22.36 -20.35 -0.94
N ASP A 112 22.14 -20.07 -2.22
CA ASP A 112 21.90 -21.08 -3.27
C ASP A 112 20.69 -21.99 -3.02
N SER A 113 19.67 -21.47 -2.31
CA SER A 113 18.46 -22.22 -2.01
C SER A 113 17.46 -22.17 -3.15
N SER A 114 17.27 -23.29 -3.86
CA SER A 114 16.24 -23.44 -4.89
C SER A 114 14.82 -23.26 -4.32
N PHE A 115 14.59 -23.63 -3.06
CA PHE A 115 13.31 -23.43 -2.39
C PHE A 115 12.99 -21.94 -2.22
N CYS A 116 13.95 -21.15 -1.72
CA CYS A 116 13.78 -19.70 -1.60
C CYS A 116 13.60 -19.04 -2.98
N LEU A 117 14.37 -19.45 -3.99
CA LEU A 117 14.20 -18.94 -5.35
C LEU A 117 12.81 -19.25 -5.93
N ALA A 118 12.28 -20.46 -5.70
CA ALA A 118 10.95 -20.84 -6.13
C ALA A 118 9.87 -20.02 -5.40
N LEU A 119 9.97 -19.86 -4.08
CA LEU A 119 9.07 -19.01 -3.30
C LEU A 119 9.11 -17.55 -3.74
N GLY A 120 10.31 -17.02 -4.02
CA GLY A 120 10.47 -15.68 -4.58
C GLY A 120 9.75 -15.54 -5.92
N GLY A 121 9.94 -16.50 -6.82
CA GLY A 121 9.20 -16.56 -8.09
C GLY A 121 7.69 -16.63 -7.89
N ILE A 122 7.19 -17.54 -7.06
CA ILE A 122 5.75 -17.70 -6.79
C ILE A 122 5.16 -16.40 -6.23
N ALA A 123 5.83 -15.78 -5.25
CA ALA A 123 5.39 -14.52 -4.67
C ALA A 123 5.38 -13.39 -5.71
N ALA A 124 6.35 -13.32 -6.62
CA ALA A 124 6.35 -12.38 -7.74
C ALA A 124 5.17 -12.62 -8.70
N GLY A 125 4.86 -13.88 -9.01
CA GLY A 125 3.74 -14.26 -9.88
C GLY A 125 2.38 -13.94 -9.25
N LEU A 126 2.22 -14.23 -7.95
CA LEU A 126 1.04 -13.84 -7.18
C LEU A 126 0.94 -12.32 -7.04
N CYS A 127 2.07 -11.61 -6.90
CA CYS A 127 2.10 -10.15 -6.86
C CYS A 127 1.53 -9.59 -8.17
N LEU A 128 1.97 -10.11 -9.33
CA LEU A 128 1.40 -9.77 -10.64
C LEU A 128 -0.10 -10.05 -10.73
N ALA A 129 -0.55 -11.18 -10.17
CA ALA A 129 -1.96 -11.55 -10.16
C ALA A 129 -2.81 -10.69 -9.21
N SER A 130 -2.20 -10.11 -8.17
CA SER A 130 -2.91 -9.39 -7.12
C SER A 130 -3.40 -8.00 -7.53
N SER A 131 -2.64 -7.25 -8.35
CA SER A 131 -3.02 -5.90 -8.75
C SER A 131 -2.12 -5.31 -9.83
N LEU A 132 -2.50 -4.11 -10.30
CA LEU A 132 -1.67 -3.23 -11.14
C LEU A 132 -0.27 -2.97 -10.56
N LEU A 133 -0.13 -2.92 -9.24
CA LEU A 133 1.16 -2.71 -8.58
C LEU A 133 2.12 -3.88 -8.84
N GLY A 134 1.59 -5.10 -8.99
CA GLY A 134 2.40 -6.26 -9.35
C GLY A 134 3.07 -6.13 -10.71
N GLN A 135 2.44 -5.45 -11.67
CA GLN A 135 3.06 -5.15 -12.96
C GLN A 135 4.27 -4.22 -12.80
N GLN A 136 4.16 -3.21 -11.92
CA GLN A 136 5.27 -2.31 -11.60
C GLN A 136 6.42 -3.09 -10.94
N TYR A 137 6.11 -4.01 -10.03
CA TYR A 137 7.12 -4.87 -9.42
C TYR A 137 7.89 -5.69 -10.47
N VAL A 138 7.17 -6.40 -11.35
CA VAL A 138 7.79 -7.20 -12.42
C VAL A 138 8.61 -6.32 -13.36
N LEU A 139 8.09 -5.15 -13.74
CA LEU A 139 8.84 -4.19 -14.57
C LEU A 139 10.12 -3.73 -13.87
N ALA A 140 10.07 -3.43 -12.56
CA ALA A 140 11.25 -3.05 -11.79
C ALA A 140 12.29 -4.18 -11.74
N LEU A 141 11.88 -5.45 -11.60
CA LEU A 141 12.79 -6.60 -11.67
C LEU A 141 13.45 -6.74 -13.05
N LEU A 142 12.69 -6.55 -14.14
CA LEU A 142 13.23 -6.61 -15.49
C LEU A 142 14.25 -5.49 -15.75
N VAL A 143 13.91 -4.25 -15.38
CA VAL A 143 14.82 -3.10 -15.50
C VAL A 143 16.03 -3.28 -14.61
N PHE A 144 15.87 -3.84 -13.40
CA PHE A 144 16.98 -4.19 -12.51
C PHE A 144 17.98 -5.13 -13.19
N VAL A 145 17.51 -6.21 -13.83
CA VAL A 145 18.38 -7.16 -14.54
C VAL A 145 19.17 -6.44 -15.66
N VAL A 146 18.50 -5.57 -16.42
CA VAL A 146 19.15 -4.78 -17.48
C VAL A 146 20.20 -3.83 -16.90
N LEU A 147 19.88 -3.10 -15.84
CA LEU A 147 20.83 -2.20 -15.16
C LEU A 147 22.03 -2.95 -14.60
N CYS A 148 21.82 -4.14 -14.00
CA CYS A 148 22.92 -5.00 -13.58
C CYS A 148 23.77 -5.47 -14.77
N ALA A 149 23.17 -5.82 -15.90
CA ALA A 149 23.90 -6.20 -17.10
C ALA A 149 24.74 -5.06 -17.70
N VAL A 150 24.34 -3.80 -17.51
CA VAL A 150 25.07 -2.62 -18.00
C VAL A 150 26.12 -2.16 -16.99
N PHE A 151 25.74 -1.95 -15.72
CA PHE A 151 26.53 -1.26 -14.70
C PHE A 151 27.23 -2.18 -13.69
N ASP A 152 26.84 -3.47 -13.63
CA ASP A 152 27.41 -4.44 -12.69
C ASP A 152 27.55 -5.85 -13.26
N ARG A 153 28.19 -5.93 -14.44
CA ARG A 153 28.43 -7.21 -15.15
C ARG A 153 29.13 -8.26 -14.29
N LYS A 154 29.97 -7.85 -13.33
CA LYS A 154 30.69 -8.76 -12.44
C LYS A 154 29.71 -9.48 -11.51
N ARG A 155 28.82 -8.72 -10.83
CA ARG A 155 27.77 -9.28 -9.97
C ARG A 155 26.87 -10.22 -10.75
N LEU A 156 26.46 -9.84 -11.97
CA LEU A 156 25.63 -10.68 -12.82
C LEU A 156 26.36 -11.99 -13.17
N LYS A 157 27.62 -11.93 -13.65
CA LYS A 157 28.38 -13.14 -13.98
C LYS A 157 28.59 -14.09 -12.80
N GLN A 158 28.75 -13.56 -11.59
CA GLN A 158 28.93 -14.37 -10.38
C GLN A 158 27.63 -15.00 -9.89
N SER A 159 26.49 -14.31 -10.02
CA SER A 159 25.19 -14.82 -9.55
C SER A 159 24.46 -15.67 -10.59
N PHE A 160 24.79 -15.51 -11.87
CA PHE A 160 24.05 -16.11 -12.99
C PHE A 160 24.31 -17.60 -13.12
N ASN A 161 23.29 -18.38 -12.77
CA ASN A 161 23.20 -19.80 -13.05
C ASN A 161 21.84 -20.07 -13.68
N TRP A 162 21.82 -20.67 -14.87
CA TRP A 162 20.60 -20.97 -15.61
C TRP A 162 19.60 -21.78 -14.79
N ARG A 163 20.07 -22.71 -13.95
CA ARG A 163 19.19 -23.48 -13.06
C ARG A 163 18.47 -22.57 -12.07
N ARG A 164 19.18 -21.62 -11.45
CA ARG A 164 18.59 -20.65 -10.50
C ARG A 164 17.55 -19.77 -11.18
N VAL A 165 17.89 -19.25 -12.36
CA VAL A 165 17.00 -18.40 -13.16
C VAL A 165 15.74 -19.18 -13.58
N LEU A 166 15.90 -20.43 -14.05
CA LEU A 166 14.77 -21.29 -14.40
C LEU A 166 13.86 -21.60 -13.21
N THR A 167 14.42 -21.82 -12.02
CA THR A 167 13.62 -22.02 -10.80
C THR A 167 12.76 -20.79 -10.48
N VAL A 168 13.32 -19.58 -10.60
CA VAL A 168 12.56 -18.33 -10.40
C VAL A 168 11.47 -18.19 -11.46
N ILE A 169 11.80 -18.42 -12.74
CA ILE A 169 10.83 -18.34 -13.85
C ILE A 169 9.71 -19.36 -13.68
N TYR A 170 10.02 -20.59 -13.28
CA TYR A 170 9.03 -21.64 -13.05
C TYR A 170 8.10 -21.28 -11.89
N GLY A 171 8.66 -20.81 -10.76
CA GLY A 171 7.86 -20.34 -9.63
C GLY A 171 6.96 -19.17 -10.03
N PHE A 172 7.50 -18.20 -10.77
CA PHE A 172 6.75 -17.07 -11.30
C PHE A 172 5.60 -17.51 -12.21
N ALA A 173 5.88 -18.39 -13.17
CA ALA A 173 4.86 -18.92 -14.07
C ALA A 173 3.77 -19.65 -13.29
N ALA A 174 4.12 -20.45 -12.27
CA ALA A 174 3.15 -21.15 -11.43
C ALA A 174 2.23 -20.17 -10.67
N GLY A 175 2.79 -19.11 -10.06
CA GLY A 175 2.00 -18.10 -9.35
C GLY A 175 1.16 -17.21 -10.28
N ALA A 176 1.70 -16.85 -11.45
CA ALA A 176 1.05 -15.97 -12.42
C ALA A 176 0.09 -16.72 -13.37
N MET A 177 0.10 -18.05 -13.41
CA MET A 177 -0.64 -18.84 -14.39
C MET A 177 -2.13 -18.45 -14.50
N PRO A 178 -2.88 -18.25 -13.39
CA PRO A 178 -4.28 -17.89 -13.48
C PRO A 178 -4.51 -16.55 -14.19
N ILE A 179 -3.70 -15.53 -13.86
CA ILE A 179 -3.84 -14.20 -14.48
C ILE A 179 -3.34 -14.20 -15.92
N LEU A 180 -2.27 -14.95 -16.23
CA LEU A 180 -1.77 -15.09 -17.59
C LEU A 180 -2.80 -15.77 -18.50
N ALA A 181 -3.43 -16.84 -18.02
CA ALA A 181 -4.53 -17.48 -18.74
C ALA A 181 -5.69 -16.50 -18.97
N TYR A 182 -6.10 -15.75 -17.94
CA TYR A 182 -7.15 -14.74 -18.08
C TYR A 182 -6.79 -13.67 -19.13
N ILE A 183 -5.56 -13.15 -19.14
CA ILE A 183 -5.10 -12.16 -20.12
C ILE A 183 -5.16 -12.72 -21.54
N VAL A 184 -4.76 -13.99 -21.74
CA VAL A 184 -4.79 -14.63 -23.06
C VAL A 184 -6.22 -14.73 -23.60
N PHE A 185 -7.19 -15.08 -22.76
CA PHE A 185 -8.59 -15.24 -23.17
C PHE A 185 -9.40 -13.93 -23.16
N ASN A 186 -9.03 -12.94 -22.35
CA ASN A 186 -9.80 -11.71 -22.10
C ASN A 186 -8.96 -10.43 -22.25
N ARG A 187 -8.03 -10.42 -23.22
CA ARG A 187 -7.06 -9.32 -23.42
C ARG A 187 -7.70 -7.94 -23.52
N HIS A 188 -8.83 -7.84 -24.23
CA HIS A 188 -9.53 -6.56 -24.43
C HIS A 188 -10.03 -5.99 -23.10
N GLU A 189 -10.70 -6.81 -22.29
CA GLU A 189 -11.20 -6.42 -20.97
C GLU A 189 -10.06 -6.08 -20.01
N TYR A 190 -8.98 -6.86 -20.04
CA TYR A 190 -7.82 -6.63 -19.20
C TYR A 190 -7.11 -5.29 -19.48
N ALA A 191 -6.99 -4.92 -20.77
CA ALA A 191 -6.28 -3.71 -21.19
C ALA A 191 -7.15 -2.44 -21.14
N PHE A 192 -8.49 -2.59 -21.17
CA PHE A 192 -9.45 -1.50 -21.30
C PHE A 192 -9.27 -0.38 -20.27
N HIS A 193 -8.97 -0.74 -19.01
CA HIS A 193 -8.83 0.24 -17.93
C HIS A 193 -7.49 0.99 -17.91
N GLN A 194 -6.43 0.42 -18.47
CA GLN A 194 -5.09 1.00 -18.37
C GLN A 194 -4.74 1.86 -19.59
N SER A 195 -5.17 1.44 -20.78
CA SER A 195 -4.78 2.10 -22.04
C SER A 195 -5.13 3.59 -22.09
N PRO A 196 -6.25 4.10 -21.53
CA PRO A 196 -6.56 5.52 -21.61
C PRO A 196 -5.54 6.39 -20.86
N TYR A 197 -5.07 5.97 -19.68
CA TYR A 197 -4.11 6.74 -18.90
C TYR A 197 -2.78 6.92 -19.65
N LEU A 198 -2.25 5.80 -20.17
CA LEU A 198 -0.98 5.84 -20.91
C LEU A 198 -1.13 6.59 -22.23
N ASN A 199 -2.23 6.39 -22.95
CA ASN A 199 -2.49 7.07 -24.22
C ASN A 199 -2.58 8.59 -24.03
N ASN A 200 -3.36 9.04 -23.04
CA ASN A 200 -3.51 10.46 -22.72
C ASN A 200 -2.16 11.08 -22.31
N PHE A 201 -1.37 10.38 -21.49
CA PHE A 201 -0.04 10.84 -21.10
C PHE A 201 0.92 10.93 -22.29
N LEU A 202 0.95 9.90 -23.16
CA LEU A 202 1.80 9.91 -24.35
C LEU A 202 1.38 11.00 -25.34
N GLN A 203 0.08 11.27 -25.48
CA GLN A 203 -0.43 12.38 -26.28
C GLN A 203 0.04 13.73 -25.71
N ALA A 204 -0.04 13.92 -24.39
CA ALA A 204 0.47 15.11 -23.72
C ALA A 204 1.99 15.30 -23.92
N VAL A 205 2.78 14.23 -23.80
CA VAL A 205 4.24 14.25 -24.04
C VAL A 205 4.57 14.59 -25.50
N ARG A 206 3.75 14.15 -26.46
CA ARG A 206 3.90 14.47 -27.88
C ARG A 206 3.44 15.88 -28.25
N GLY A 207 2.98 16.69 -27.29
CA GLY A 207 2.45 18.02 -27.55
C GLY A 207 1.06 18.03 -28.17
N HIS A 208 0.32 16.92 -28.08
CA HIS A 208 -1.07 16.80 -28.49
C HIS A 208 -1.96 16.69 -27.24
N PRO A 209 -2.19 17.79 -26.49
CA PRO A 209 -2.91 17.74 -25.24
C PRO A 209 -4.36 17.28 -25.48
N SER A 210 -4.69 16.07 -25.01
CA SER A 210 -6.05 15.56 -24.95
C SER A 210 -6.14 14.45 -23.90
N PRO A 211 -6.95 14.59 -22.84
CA PRO A 211 -7.66 15.78 -22.40
C PRO A 211 -6.73 16.82 -21.73
N ASN A 212 -5.50 16.45 -21.36
CA ASN A 212 -4.62 17.24 -20.50
C ASN A 212 -3.22 17.42 -21.10
N ASP A 213 -2.53 18.50 -20.73
CA ASP A 213 -1.14 18.79 -21.13
C ASP A 213 -0.12 18.26 -20.09
N ILE A 214 1.19 18.41 -20.36
CA ILE A 214 2.20 17.94 -19.40
C ILE A 214 2.18 18.71 -18.08
N THR A 215 1.73 19.97 -18.09
CA THR A 215 1.66 20.79 -16.87
C THR A 215 0.60 20.27 -15.90
N TYR A 216 -0.51 19.73 -16.41
CA TYR A 216 -1.50 19.00 -15.62
C TYR A 216 -0.86 17.85 -14.83
N TYR A 217 -0.08 16.99 -15.51
CA TYR A 217 0.57 15.85 -14.87
C TYR A 217 1.60 16.28 -13.80
N LEU A 218 2.40 17.31 -14.08
CA LEU A 218 3.36 17.86 -13.12
C LEU A 218 2.68 18.48 -11.90
N ARG A 219 1.61 19.25 -12.13
CA ARG A 219 0.81 19.86 -11.07
C ARG A 219 0.16 18.78 -10.20
N HIS A 220 -0.40 17.74 -10.79
CA HIS A 220 -1.03 16.66 -10.05
C HIS A 220 -0.03 15.85 -9.24
N LEU A 221 1.18 15.61 -9.76
CA LEU A 221 2.26 15.00 -8.99
C LEU A 221 2.63 15.86 -7.78
N TRP A 222 2.81 17.16 -7.98
CA TRP A 222 3.15 18.10 -6.91
C TRP A 222 2.09 18.10 -5.80
N ILE A 223 0.82 18.29 -6.17
CA ILE A 223 -0.27 18.38 -5.19
C ILE A 223 -0.45 17.05 -4.45
N SER A 224 -0.21 15.91 -5.11
CA SER A 224 -0.29 14.58 -4.48
C SER A 224 0.73 14.37 -3.37
N PHE A 225 1.96 14.89 -3.53
CA PHE A 225 3.05 14.67 -2.57
C PHE A 225 3.25 15.81 -1.57
N PHE A 226 2.89 17.05 -1.90
CA PHE A 226 3.35 18.23 -1.16
C PHE A 226 2.27 19.24 -0.74
N THR A 227 1.01 19.05 -1.13
CA THR A 227 -0.09 19.98 -0.75
C THR A 227 -1.01 19.38 0.31
N ILE A 228 -1.42 20.18 1.29
CA ILE A 228 -2.44 19.86 2.29
C ILE A 228 -3.55 20.93 2.22
N PRO A 229 -4.84 20.55 2.04
CA PRO A 229 -5.30 19.23 1.66
C PRO A 229 -4.91 18.86 0.23
N GLY A 230 -4.67 17.59 -0.05
CA GLY A 230 -4.31 17.09 -1.39
C GLY A 230 -5.36 16.13 -1.98
N PRO A 231 -5.23 15.72 -3.27
CA PRO A 231 -6.16 14.85 -3.99
C PRO A 231 -5.96 13.38 -3.57
N ARG A 232 -6.16 13.16 -2.28
CA ARG A 232 -5.85 11.95 -1.53
C ARG A 232 -7.17 11.44 -0.95
N LEU A 233 -7.51 10.20 -1.26
CA LEU A 233 -8.81 9.59 -0.99
C LEU A 233 -8.99 9.22 0.49
N PHE A 234 -7.94 8.73 1.16
CA PHE A 234 -8.01 8.28 2.55
C PHE A 234 -7.42 9.25 3.56
N PHE A 235 -6.42 10.06 3.18
CA PHE A 235 -5.80 11.05 4.06
C PHE A 235 -5.53 12.38 3.34
N PRO A 236 -6.59 13.11 2.96
CA PRO A 236 -6.43 14.40 2.29
C PRO A 236 -5.64 15.40 3.13
N ASP A 237 -5.69 15.30 4.45
CA ASP A 237 -5.15 16.23 5.43
C ASP A 237 -3.72 15.92 5.92
N ALA A 238 -3.06 14.87 5.40
CA ALA A 238 -1.66 14.57 5.70
C ALA A 238 -0.84 14.30 4.43
N LEU A 239 0.49 14.42 4.51
CA LEU A 239 1.38 14.07 3.40
C LEU A 239 1.67 12.56 3.40
N PRO A 240 1.87 11.94 2.22
CA PRO A 240 2.28 10.52 2.13
C PRO A 240 3.59 10.21 2.86
N ILE A 241 4.52 11.17 2.83
CA ILE A 241 5.80 11.13 3.54
C ILE A 241 5.95 12.48 4.26
N PRO A 242 6.17 12.50 5.59
CA PRO A 242 6.46 13.73 6.31
C PRO A 242 7.65 14.49 5.69
N LEU A 243 7.52 15.81 5.50
CA LEU A 243 8.57 16.63 4.86
C LEU A 243 9.98 16.41 5.46
N PRO A 244 10.15 16.30 6.79
CA PRO A 244 11.47 16.05 7.37
C PRO A 244 12.12 14.76 6.88
N TYR A 245 11.34 13.71 6.58
CA TYR A 245 11.89 12.42 6.18
C TYR A 245 12.58 12.47 4.81
N TYR A 246 12.30 13.46 3.96
CA TYR A 246 13.01 13.65 2.70
C TYR A 246 14.50 13.93 2.91
N TRP A 247 14.91 14.54 4.03
CA TRP A 247 16.32 14.74 4.38
C TRP A 247 17.07 13.42 4.63
N LEU A 248 16.36 12.35 4.92
CA LEU A 248 16.93 11.00 5.09
C LEU A 248 16.68 10.13 3.86
N LEU A 249 15.55 10.32 3.18
CA LEU A 249 15.17 9.53 2.01
C LEU A 249 16.02 9.87 0.78
N LEU A 250 16.31 11.16 0.54
CA LEU A 250 17.10 11.58 -0.64
C LEU A 250 18.57 11.13 -0.55
N PRO A 251 19.31 11.32 0.57
CA PRO A 251 20.65 10.74 0.70
C PRO A 251 20.62 9.21 0.60
N GLY A 252 19.57 8.59 1.14
CA GLY A 252 19.39 7.14 1.12
C GLY A 252 19.23 6.60 -0.29
N PHE A 253 18.48 7.31 -1.13
CA PHE A 253 18.35 7.04 -2.55
C PHE A 253 19.70 7.12 -3.28
N VAL A 254 20.48 8.17 -3.02
CA VAL A 254 21.82 8.32 -3.61
C VAL A 254 22.75 7.19 -3.16
N LEU A 255 22.72 6.83 -1.86
CA LEU A 255 23.50 5.73 -1.32
C LEU A 255 23.09 4.38 -1.90
N ALA A 256 21.79 4.12 -2.08
CA ALA A 256 21.30 2.90 -2.71
C ALA A 256 21.81 2.78 -4.16
N LEU A 257 21.77 3.86 -4.94
CA LEU A 257 22.35 3.88 -6.29
C LEU A 257 23.86 3.69 -6.28
N TRP A 258 24.57 4.36 -5.38
CA TRP A 258 26.02 4.23 -5.22
C TRP A 258 26.44 2.80 -4.88
N GLN A 259 25.68 2.14 -4.01
CA GLN A 259 25.86 0.74 -3.64
C GLN A 259 25.27 -0.24 -4.68
N LYS A 260 24.83 0.25 -5.84
CA LYS A 260 24.25 -0.53 -6.94
C LYS A 260 23.04 -1.38 -6.53
N ARG A 261 22.26 -0.88 -5.58
CA ARG A 261 20.97 -1.44 -5.14
C ARG A 261 19.84 -0.87 -5.99
N PHE A 262 19.94 -1.10 -7.30
CA PHE A 262 18.99 -0.57 -8.28
C PHE A 262 17.57 -1.09 -8.05
N GLU A 263 17.43 -2.30 -7.51
CA GLU A 263 16.15 -2.90 -7.14
C GLU A 263 15.36 -2.01 -6.17
N ILE A 264 16.01 -1.50 -5.11
CA ILE A 264 15.38 -0.65 -4.10
C ILE A 264 15.06 0.73 -4.69
N ALA A 265 16.00 1.31 -5.43
CA ALA A 265 15.82 2.62 -6.06
C ALA A 265 14.65 2.62 -7.06
N LEU A 266 14.55 1.57 -7.90
CA LEU A 266 13.46 1.43 -8.86
C LEU A 266 12.12 1.24 -8.16
N LEU A 267 12.05 0.38 -7.14
CA LEU A 267 10.79 0.10 -6.43
C LEU A 267 10.31 1.29 -5.58
N ALA A 268 11.21 2.20 -5.20
CA ALA A 268 10.85 3.46 -4.56
C ALA A 268 10.29 4.52 -5.54
N ILE A 269 10.73 4.53 -6.80
CA ILE A 269 10.39 5.57 -7.79
C ILE A 269 9.27 5.14 -8.74
N LEU A 270 9.29 3.90 -9.22
CA LEU A 270 8.40 3.44 -10.28
C LEU A 270 6.91 3.58 -9.91
N PRO A 271 6.48 3.34 -8.65
CA PRO A 271 5.10 3.61 -8.25
C PRO A 271 4.74 5.11 -8.33
N ALA A 272 5.68 6.00 -7.96
CA ALA A 272 5.50 7.46 -8.11
C ALA A 272 5.45 7.90 -9.59
N VAL A 273 6.23 7.24 -10.47
CA VAL A 273 6.13 7.43 -11.92
C VAL A 273 4.77 6.96 -12.44
N GLY A 274 4.24 5.84 -11.90
CA GLY A 274 2.91 5.36 -12.22
C GLY A 274 1.81 6.37 -11.88
N VAL A 275 1.95 7.08 -10.75
CA VAL A 275 1.09 8.20 -10.35
C VAL A 275 1.21 9.39 -11.31
N PHE A 276 2.44 9.72 -11.69
CA PHE A 276 2.70 10.78 -12.65
C PHE A 276 2.05 10.48 -14.00
N ILE A 277 2.15 9.26 -14.51
CA ILE A 277 1.53 8.86 -15.79
C ILE A 277 -0.01 8.86 -15.70
N SER A 278 -0.59 8.48 -14.55
CA SER A 278 -2.04 8.43 -14.41
C SER A 278 -2.71 9.79 -14.22
N GLY A 279 -1.94 10.87 -14.01
CA GLY A 279 -2.47 12.23 -13.91
C GLY A 279 -3.07 12.58 -12.55
N GLY A 280 -2.81 11.80 -11.50
CA GLY A 280 -3.22 12.16 -10.16
C GLY A 280 -4.67 11.93 -9.68
N PRO A 281 -5.62 11.31 -10.41
CA PRO A 281 -6.86 10.83 -9.81
C PRO A 281 -6.63 9.45 -9.19
N PHE A 282 -7.07 9.24 -7.93
CA PHE A 282 -6.97 7.96 -7.21
C PHE A 282 -5.53 7.47 -6.99
N VAL A 283 -4.67 8.37 -6.52
CA VAL A 283 -3.20 8.24 -6.46
C VAL A 283 -2.69 7.25 -5.43
N GLU A 284 -3.37 7.19 -4.30
CA GLU A 284 -2.78 6.67 -3.08
C GLU A 284 -2.54 5.15 -3.14
N HIS A 285 -3.48 4.39 -3.72
CA HIS A 285 -3.32 2.94 -3.83
C HIS A 285 -2.15 2.57 -4.75
N ARG A 286 -1.79 3.44 -5.71
CA ARG A 286 -0.66 3.21 -6.62
C ARG A 286 0.70 3.39 -5.94
N MET A 287 0.74 4.00 -4.76
CA MET A 287 1.97 4.28 -4.02
C MET A 287 2.24 3.28 -2.89
N LEU A 288 1.32 2.36 -2.63
CA LEU A 288 1.45 1.37 -1.54
C LEU A 288 2.71 0.53 -1.67
N LEU A 289 3.02 0.12 -2.89
CA LEU A 289 4.21 -0.65 -3.18
C LEU A 289 5.50 0.08 -2.80
N ALA A 290 5.52 1.43 -2.88
CA ALA A 290 6.71 2.22 -2.62
C ALA A 290 7.01 2.43 -1.12
N ILE A 291 6.00 2.29 -0.25
CA ILE A 291 6.14 2.55 1.20
C ILE A 291 7.30 1.73 1.82
N PRO A 292 7.36 0.39 1.67
CA PRO A 292 8.50 -0.39 2.16
C PRO A 292 9.85 0.12 1.68
N PHE A 293 9.93 0.55 0.41
CA PHE A 293 11.18 0.95 -0.21
C PHE A 293 11.61 2.35 0.22
N TRP A 294 10.70 3.30 0.41
CA TRP A 294 11.02 4.58 1.03
C TRP A 294 11.59 4.42 2.43
N ILE A 295 11.05 3.46 3.17
CA ILE A 295 11.51 3.12 4.50
C ILE A 295 12.88 2.43 4.46
N ILE A 296 13.12 1.52 3.51
CA ILE A 296 14.47 0.96 3.30
C ILE A 296 15.45 2.05 2.85
N LEU A 297 15.03 3.03 2.05
CA LEU A 297 15.89 4.16 1.66
C LEU A 297 16.30 5.01 2.85
N THR A 298 15.41 5.32 3.80
CA THR A 298 15.82 6.02 5.03
C THR A 298 16.82 5.17 5.83
N ALA A 299 16.72 3.84 5.78
CA ALA A 299 17.67 2.92 6.41
C ALA A 299 19.08 3.02 5.82
N PHE A 300 19.21 3.18 4.50
CA PHE A 300 20.51 3.39 3.84
C PHE A 300 21.25 4.60 4.42
N THR A 301 20.54 5.70 4.71
CA THR A 301 21.13 6.88 5.32
C THR A 301 21.61 6.62 6.74
N PHE A 302 20.80 5.97 7.57
CA PHE A 302 21.21 5.62 8.93
C PHE A 302 22.40 4.66 8.96
N ALA A 303 22.36 3.60 8.15
CA ALA A 303 23.47 2.67 8.04
C ALA A 303 24.74 3.37 7.52
N GLY A 304 24.61 4.29 6.55
CA GLY A 304 25.71 5.11 6.07
C GLY A 304 26.32 5.98 7.17
N LEU A 305 25.49 6.66 7.97
CA LEU A 305 25.95 7.47 9.10
C LEU A 305 26.61 6.65 10.22
N LEU A 306 26.17 5.42 10.43
CA LEU A 306 26.78 4.52 11.41
C LEU A 306 28.13 3.95 10.95
N THR A 307 28.32 3.78 9.64
CA THR A 307 29.53 3.17 9.06
C THR A 307 30.58 4.17 8.63
N ILE A 308 30.22 5.44 8.40
CA ILE A 308 31.16 6.48 7.97
C ILE A 308 32.25 6.72 9.03
N LYS A 309 33.51 6.78 8.58
CA LYS A 309 34.67 7.08 9.42
C LYS A 309 34.77 8.60 9.61
N LEU A 310 34.19 9.11 10.69
CA LEU A 310 34.28 10.51 11.10
C LEU A 310 34.84 10.61 12.52
N SER A 311 35.24 11.80 12.93
CA SER A 311 35.58 12.05 14.34
C SER A 311 34.36 11.75 15.23
N PRO A 312 34.56 11.23 16.45
CA PRO A 312 33.44 10.87 17.33
C PRO A 312 32.46 12.03 17.57
N ALA A 313 32.98 13.25 17.75
CA ALA A 313 32.17 14.45 17.94
C ALA A 313 31.26 14.75 16.74
N LEU A 314 31.80 14.69 15.51
CA LEU A 314 31.03 14.94 14.30
C LEU A 314 30.00 13.83 14.04
N LYS A 315 30.35 12.57 14.34
CA LYS A 315 29.43 11.45 14.21
C LYS A 315 28.25 11.57 15.18
N ILE A 316 28.49 11.94 16.43
CA ILE A 316 27.44 12.18 17.42
C ILE A 316 26.55 13.34 16.97
N LEU A 317 27.14 14.43 16.46
CA LEU A 317 26.38 15.56 15.93
C LEU A 317 25.45 15.12 14.79
N LEU A 318 25.96 14.40 13.79
CA LEU A 318 25.16 13.95 12.64
C LEU A 318 24.06 12.96 13.04
N LEU A 319 24.34 12.04 13.98
CA LEU A 319 23.33 11.14 14.52
C LEU A 319 22.27 11.92 15.32
N GLY A 320 22.66 12.91 16.10
CA GLY A 320 21.75 13.81 16.81
C GLY A 320 20.85 14.60 15.88
N VAL A 321 21.40 15.16 14.80
CA VAL A 321 20.63 15.85 13.75
C VAL A 321 19.66 14.88 13.07
N SER A 322 20.10 13.66 12.76
CA SER A 322 19.24 12.64 12.13
C SER A 322 18.10 12.19 13.05
N ALA A 323 18.38 12.05 14.35
CA ALA A 323 17.36 11.77 15.36
C ALA A 323 16.35 12.92 15.49
N ALA A 324 16.81 14.18 15.47
CA ALA A 324 15.93 15.35 15.49
C ALA A 324 15.03 15.40 14.24
N ILE A 325 15.59 15.14 13.06
CA ILE A 325 14.82 15.02 11.80
C ILE A 325 13.76 13.93 11.92
N LEU A 326 14.12 12.75 12.43
CA LEU A 326 13.15 11.67 12.65
C LEU A 326 12.04 12.08 13.60
N LEU A 327 12.37 12.66 14.76
CA LEU A 327 11.39 13.07 15.75
C LEU A 327 10.45 14.16 15.20
N SER A 328 10.98 15.09 14.40
CA SER A 328 10.17 16.14 13.77
C SER A 328 9.15 15.63 12.75
N GLY A 329 9.38 14.45 12.15
CA GLY A 329 8.37 13.76 11.34
C GLY A 329 7.51 12.78 12.14
N LEU A 330 8.09 12.11 13.13
CA LEU A 330 7.45 11.07 13.93
C LEU A 330 6.39 11.64 14.86
N VAL A 331 6.71 12.70 15.62
CA VAL A 331 5.79 13.28 16.62
C VAL A 331 4.49 13.77 15.95
N PRO A 332 4.53 14.58 14.87
CA PRO A 332 3.29 14.99 14.19
C PRO A 332 2.53 13.81 13.58
N SER A 333 3.24 12.76 13.15
CA SER A 333 2.60 11.55 12.60
C SER A 333 1.85 10.76 13.67
N VAL A 334 2.45 10.62 14.87
CA VAL A 334 1.80 10.01 16.04
C VAL A 334 0.58 10.81 16.46
N GLU A 335 0.71 12.14 16.56
CA GLU A 335 -0.41 13.04 16.89
C GLU A 335 -1.54 12.92 15.88
N TYR A 336 -1.20 12.88 14.58
CA TYR A 336 -2.18 12.69 13.51
C TYR A 336 -2.90 11.34 13.63
N ILE A 337 -2.16 10.24 13.78
CA ILE A 337 -2.73 8.89 13.94
C ILE A 337 -3.62 8.83 15.18
N TYR A 338 -3.16 9.39 16.31
CA TYR A 338 -3.95 9.47 17.53
C TYR A 338 -5.24 10.28 17.33
N GLY A 339 -5.16 11.43 16.64
CA GLY A 339 -6.33 12.23 16.28
C GLY A 339 -7.32 11.50 15.38
N LYS A 340 -6.84 10.66 14.45
CA LYS A 340 -7.71 9.83 13.61
C LYS A 340 -8.37 8.68 14.38
N THR A 341 -7.60 7.98 15.21
CA THR A 341 -8.12 6.83 15.98
C THR A 341 -9.13 7.21 17.06
N THR A 342 -9.06 8.44 17.58
CA THR A 342 -10.01 8.94 18.59
C THR A 342 -11.37 9.35 18.02
N ASN A 343 -11.48 9.59 16.71
CA ASN A 343 -12.72 9.97 16.05
C ASN A 343 -13.11 8.94 14.97
N PRO A 344 -14.19 8.15 15.16
CA PRO A 344 -14.60 7.09 14.25
C PRO A 344 -15.11 7.58 12.88
N PHE A 345 -15.33 8.90 12.74
CA PHE A 345 -15.74 9.53 11.49
C PHE A 345 -14.59 10.29 10.80
N SER A 346 -13.40 10.29 11.39
CA SER A 346 -12.25 11.07 10.91
C SER A 346 -11.68 10.56 9.58
N ILE A 347 -11.97 9.30 9.26
CA ILE A 347 -11.66 8.64 7.99
C ILE A 347 -12.98 8.08 7.49
N GLY A 348 -13.64 8.79 6.57
CA GLY A 348 -14.97 8.40 6.07
C GLY A 348 -15.01 7.04 5.35
N SER A 349 -13.84 6.51 5.04
CA SER A 349 -13.61 5.20 4.43
C SER A 349 -13.44 4.06 5.46
N PHE A 350 -13.20 4.36 6.73
CA PHE A 350 -13.23 3.34 7.79
C PHE A 350 -14.67 3.01 8.10
N ALA A 351 -14.99 1.72 8.17
CA ALA A 351 -16.36 1.29 8.40
C ALA A 351 -16.81 1.44 9.88
N GLN A 352 -16.00 2.13 10.70
CA GLN A 352 -16.31 2.52 12.08
C GLN A 352 -17.58 3.37 12.19
N GLY A 353 -17.82 4.30 11.26
CA GLY A 353 -19.05 5.09 11.20
C GLY A 353 -20.31 4.22 11.01
N PRO A 354 -20.39 3.42 9.93
CA PRO A 354 -21.46 2.45 9.71
C PRO A 354 -21.65 1.45 10.87
N VAL A 355 -20.56 1.01 11.52
CA VAL A 355 -20.62 0.11 12.70
C VAL A 355 -21.20 0.82 13.92
N ALA A 356 -20.81 2.08 14.17
CA ALA A 356 -21.38 2.86 15.27
C ALA A 356 -22.89 3.09 15.06
N VAL A 357 -23.31 3.39 13.83
CA VAL A 357 -24.72 3.53 13.46
C VAL A 357 -25.48 2.21 13.61
N SER A 358 -24.92 1.08 13.17
CA SER A 358 -25.59 -0.22 13.28
C SER A 358 -25.74 -0.70 14.73
N ARG A 359 -24.73 -0.46 15.59
CA ARG A 359 -24.82 -0.71 17.04
C ARG A 359 -25.92 0.12 17.69
N PHE A 360 -25.98 1.41 17.35
CA PHE A 360 -27.04 2.30 17.82
C PHE A 360 -28.43 1.79 17.40
N LEU A 361 -28.62 1.47 16.11
CA LEU A 361 -29.88 0.94 15.59
C LEU A 361 -30.26 -0.41 16.23
N ARG A 362 -29.30 -1.31 16.44
CA ARG A 362 -29.53 -2.59 17.14
C ARG A 362 -30.11 -2.36 18.53
N ASN A 363 -29.57 -1.38 19.28
CA ASN A 363 -30.03 -1.09 20.63
C ASN A 363 -31.43 -0.46 20.63
N VAL A 364 -31.74 0.41 19.66
CA VAL A 364 -33.09 0.99 19.46
C VAL A 364 -34.12 -0.11 19.14
N VAL A 365 -33.79 -1.02 18.22
CA VAL A 365 -34.67 -2.14 17.84
C VAL A 365 -34.87 -3.12 19.00
N ALA A 366 -33.87 -3.29 19.87
CA ALA A 366 -33.96 -4.11 21.07
C ALA A 366 -34.78 -3.47 22.21
N GLY A 367 -35.41 -2.31 21.97
CA GLY A 367 -36.26 -1.64 22.96
C GLY A 367 -35.51 -1.04 24.15
N LYS A 368 -34.18 -0.86 24.02
CA LYS A 368 -33.38 -0.21 25.06
C LYS A 368 -33.47 1.31 24.89
N GLU A 369 -34.04 2.01 25.86
CA GLU A 369 -33.96 3.48 25.92
C GLU A 369 -32.50 3.90 26.10
N HIS A 370 -31.91 4.46 25.03
CA HIS A 370 -30.60 5.07 25.12
C HIS A 370 -30.76 6.54 25.54
N PRO A 371 -30.09 7.01 26.61
CA PRO A 371 -30.26 8.37 27.10
C PRO A 371 -29.64 9.44 26.18
N ASN A 372 -28.95 9.08 25.10
CA ASN A 372 -28.24 10.02 24.23
C ASN A 372 -28.17 9.56 22.75
N PRO A 373 -28.08 10.50 21.79
CA PRO A 373 -27.78 10.23 20.37
C PRO A 373 -26.47 9.42 20.20
N PRO A 374 -26.19 8.81 19.02
CA PRO A 374 -25.02 7.95 18.82
C PRO A 374 -23.73 8.64 19.31
N CYS A 375 -23.18 8.13 20.41
CA CYS A 375 -21.95 8.60 21.02
C CYS A 375 -21.13 7.40 21.50
N LEU A 376 -19.80 7.57 21.55
CA LEU A 376 -18.84 6.53 21.93
C LEU A 376 -19.09 6.04 23.37
N GLU A 377 -18.81 4.76 23.65
CA GLU A 377 -18.84 4.21 25.02
C GLU A 377 -17.84 4.88 25.97
N HIS A 378 -16.83 5.60 25.45
CA HIS A 378 -15.96 6.51 26.18
C HIS A 378 -15.51 7.67 25.28
N ALA A 379 -16.06 8.88 25.50
CA ALA A 379 -15.50 10.12 24.99
C ALA A 379 -15.26 11.08 26.16
N PRO A 380 -14.02 11.54 26.43
CA PRO A 380 -13.79 12.62 27.35
C PRO A 380 -14.21 13.94 26.67
N GLY A 381 -15.41 14.41 27.00
CA GLY A 381 -15.91 15.71 26.55
C GLY A 381 -17.15 15.62 25.67
N ARG A 382 -18.28 16.11 26.21
CA ARG A 382 -19.56 16.19 25.51
C ARG A 382 -19.47 17.18 24.34
N ARG A 383 -19.50 16.68 23.11
CA ARG A 383 -20.07 17.43 21.97
C ARG A 383 -21.03 16.51 21.21
N THR A 384 -22.31 16.85 21.32
CA THR A 384 -23.41 16.31 20.52
C THR A 384 -23.36 16.95 19.13
N TRP A 385 -23.35 16.14 18.07
CA TRP A 385 -23.44 16.63 16.69
C TRP A 385 -24.65 16.01 15.98
N LEU A 386 -25.76 16.75 16.02
CA LEU A 386 -26.91 16.62 15.13
C LEU A 386 -26.87 17.82 14.17
N SER A 387 -26.22 17.68 13.03
CA SER A 387 -26.42 18.65 11.93
C SER A 387 -26.40 18.06 10.52
N THR A 388 -26.15 16.76 10.35
CA THR A 388 -26.09 16.15 9.00
C THR A 388 -27.21 15.14 8.72
N TYR A 389 -28.06 14.82 9.70
CA TYR A 389 -29.24 13.97 9.53
C TYR A 389 -30.51 14.64 10.07
N SER A 390 -30.76 15.89 9.67
CA SER A 390 -32.06 16.54 9.88
C SER A 390 -32.90 16.41 8.61
N CYS A 391 -33.54 15.25 8.41
CA CYS A 391 -34.87 15.19 7.79
C CYS A 391 -35.54 13.83 8.01
N MET A 392 -36.00 13.60 9.24
CA MET A 392 -37.21 12.80 9.44
C MET A 392 -37.98 13.45 10.57
N THR A 393 -38.99 14.22 10.18
CA THR A 393 -39.91 14.93 11.05
C THR A 393 -40.58 13.95 12.01
N MET A 394 -40.21 14.04 13.30
CA MET A 394 -40.99 13.52 14.40
C MET A 394 -42.25 14.37 14.56
N THR A 395 -43.41 13.84 14.17
CA THR A 395 -44.69 14.32 14.70
C THR A 395 -45.10 13.45 15.89
N THR A 396 -45.32 14.13 17.01
CA THR A 396 -45.79 13.64 18.29
C THR A 396 -47.16 12.97 18.19
N ARG A 397 -47.20 11.63 18.11
CA ARG A 397 -48.15 10.70 18.78
C ARG A 397 -47.98 9.31 18.16
N GLY A 398 -47.97 8.30 19.03
CA GLY A 398 -47.49 6.95 18.75
C GLY A 398 -48.12 6.27 17.54
N SER A 399 -47.24 5.70 16.69
CA SER A 399 -47.40 4.47 15.92
C SER A 399 -46.18 4.34 15.00
N CYS A 400 -45.26 3.40 15.27
CA CYS A 400 -44.23 3.03 14.30
C CYS A 400 -44.90 2.27 13.14
N ARG A 401 -45.16 2.93 12.02
CA ARG A 401 -45.40 2.25 10.74
C ARG A 401 -44.07 2.17 9.99
N PHE A 402 -43.57 0.95 9.83
CA PHE A 402 -42.53 0.65 8.84
C PHE A 402 -43.08 0.97 7.44
N VAL A 403 -42.51 1.97 6.77
CA VAL A 403 -42.67 2.11 5.31
C VAL A 403 -41.46 1.46 4.68
N ALA A 404 -41.64 0.22 4.21
CA ALA A 404 -40.74 -0.40 3.27
C ALA A 404 -40.88 0.32 1.92
N ALA A 405 -39.95 1.23 1.62
CA ALA A 405 -39.80 1.79 0.29
C ALA A 405 -38.72 1.02 -0.46
N SER A 406 -39.17 0.03 -1.23
CA SER A 406 -38.69 -0.33 -2.57
C SER A 406 -37.28 0.15 -2.98
N LEU A 407 -36.28 -0.74 -2.85
CA LEU A 407 -35.09 -0.80 -3.70
C LEU A 407 -35.26 -1.96 -4.68
N LEU A 408 -36.01 -1.69 -5.74
CA LEU A 408 -36.03 -2.47 -6.98
C LEU A 408 -36.10 -1.45 -8.12
N SER A 409 -34.93 -1.05 -8.60
CA SER A 409 -34.66 -0.58 -9.96
C SER A 409 -33.16 -0.39 -10.12
#